data_AF-A0A484UPV5-F1
#
_entry.id   AF-A0A484UPV5-F1
#
_cell.length_a   1.000
_cell.length_b   1.000
_cell.length_c   1.000
_cell.angle_alpha   90.00
_cell.angle_beta   90.00
_cell.angle_gamma   90.00
#
_symmetry.space_group_name_H-M   'P 1'
#
loop_
_entity.id
_entity.type
_entity.pdbx_description
1 polymer ?
#
loop_
_entity_poly.entity_id
_entity_poly.type
_entity_poly.pdbx_seq_one_letter_code
_entity_poly.pdbx_strand_id
1 'polypeptide(L)' 'MLAPVIEGLCKYESLKDGSLDLADIALMNDALAVRADNQAKAERRQRDERYGS' A
#
# COMPACT_ATOMS: atom_id res chain seq x y z
N MET A 1 0.02 3.54 9.18
CA MET A 1 0.62 2.55 10.11
C MET A 1 -0.15 1.23 10.13
N LEU A 2 -1.48 1.22 10.28
CA LEU A 2 -2.27 -0.04 10.19
C LEU A 2 -2.84 -0.34 8.80
N ALA A 3 -2.34 0.34 7.75
CA ALA A 3 -2.80 0.10 6.38
C ALA A 3 -2.70 -1.37 5.95
N PRO A 4 -1.64 -2.14 6.30
CA PRO A 4 -1.57 -3.56 5.96
C PRO A 4 -2.67 -4.41 6.60
N VAL A 5 -3.14 -4.05 7.80
CA VAL A 5 -4.25 -4.73 8.47
C VAL A 5 -5.58 -4.43 7.76
N ILE A 6 -5.78 -3.17 7.40
CA ILE A 6 -7.00 -2.70 6.72
C ILE A 6 -7.10 -3.30 5.31
N GLU A 7 -5.97 -3.39 4.60
CA GLU A 7 -5.86 -4.00 3.26
C GLU A 7 -5.87 -5.55 3.32
N GLY A 8 -5.94 -6.16 4.51
CA GLY A 8 -6.01 -7.61 4.68
C GLY A 8 -4.68 -8.34 4.43
N LEU A 9 -3.55 -7.64 4.41
CA LEU A 9 -2.21 -8.21 4.23
C LEU A 9 -1.72 -8.94 5.50
N CYS A 10 -2.17 -8.50 6.68
CA CYS A 10 -1.84 -9.14 7.95
C CYS A 10 -2.99 -9.03 8.96
N LYS A 11 -3.00 -9.92 9.95
CA LYS A 11 -3.98 -9.89 11.05
C LYS A 11 -3.54 -8.92 12.14
N TYR A 12 -4.50 -8.30 12.82
CA TYR A 12 -4.21 -7.43 13.96
C TYR A 12 -3.62 -8.22 15.12
N GLU A 13 -4.05 -9.47 15.29
CA GLU A 13 -3.55 -10.39 16.31
C GLU A 13 -2.06 -10.67 16.15
N SER A 14 -1.54 -10.70 14.92
CA SER A 14 -0.11 -10.95 14.63
C SER A 14 0.83 -9.85 15.13
N LEU A 15 0.32 -8.63 15.31
CA LEU A 15 1.04 -7.54 15.98
C LEU A 15 1.08 -7.74 17.50
N LYS A 16 0.00 -8.30 18.06
CA LYS A 16 -0.14 -8.51 19.51
C LYS A 16 0.61 -9.74 19.99
N ASP A 17 0.64 -10.80 19.19
CA ASP A 17 1.37 -12.03 19.49
C ASP A 17 2.87 -11.93 19.18
N GLY A 18 3.30 -10.85 18.52
CA GLY A 18 4.70 -10.56 18.21
C GLY A 18 5.25 -11.32 17.00
N SER A 19 4.40 -12.01 16.24
CA SER A 19 4.81 -12.69 14.99
C SER A 19 5.18 -11.71 13.88
N LEU A 20 4.66 -10.48 13.95
CA LEU A 20 5.08 -9.35 13.13
C LEU A 20 5.58 -8.23 14.04
N ASP A 21 6.71 -7.65 13.67
CA ASP A 21 7.28 -6.52 14.37
C ASP A 21 6.95 -5.18 13.69
N LEU A 22 7.47 -4.10 14.27
CA LEU A 22 7.23 -2.76 13.76
C LEU A 22 7.91 -2.52 12.40
N ALA A 23 9.04 -3.18 12.14
CA ALA A 23 9.78 -3.06 10.90
C ALA A 23 9.04 -3.75 9.75
N ASP A 24 8.44 -4.91 10.00
CA ASP A 24 7.58 -5.60 9.04
C ASP A 24 6.42 -4.70 8.61
N ILE A 25 5.76 -4.06 9.58
CA ILE A 25 4.63 -3.18 9.32
C ILE A 25 5.07 -1.92 8.58
N ALA A 26 6.20 -1.32 8.96
CA ALA A 26 6.74 -0.17 8.26
C ALA A 26 7.00 -0.50 6.79
N LEU A 27 7.65 -1.63 6.51
CA LEU A 27 7.92 -2.11 5.16
C LEU A 27 6.64 -2.31 4.34
N MET A 28 5.61 -2.92 4.95
CA MET A 28 4.32 -3.12 4.27
C MET A 28 3.60 -1.79 3.99
N ASN A 29 3.67 -0.81 4.89
CA ASN A 29 3.11 0.53 4.63
C ASN A 29 3.84 1.20 3.46
N ASP A 30 5.17 1.09 3.40
CA ASP A 30 5.97 1.66 2.30
C ASP A 30 5.62 1.00 0.96
N ALA A 31 5.46 -0.32 0.94
CA ALA A 31 5.03 -1.05 -0.24
C ALA A 31 3.63 -0.60 -0.74
N LEU A 32 2.68 -0.40 0.18
CA LEU A 32 1.35 0.11 -0.15
C LEU A 32 1.42 1.54 -0.71
N ALA A 33 2.27 2.40 -0.14
CA ALA A 33 2.46 3.76 -0.63
C ALA A 33 3.03 3.77 -2.06
N VAL A 34 4.03 2.94 -2.35
CA VAL A 34 4.59 2.78 -3.70
C VAL A 34 3.53 2.29 -4.69
N ARG A 35 2.71 1.31 -4.29
CA ARG A 35 1.62 0.80 -5.14
C ARG A 35 0.60 1.91 -5.45
N ALA A 36 0.21 2.71 -4.46
CA ALA A 36 -0.71 3.83 -4.66
C ALA A 36 -0.15 4.90 -5.59
N ASP A 37 1.13 5.27 -5.42
CA ASP A 37 1.80 6.23 -6.30
C ASP A 37 1.90 5.72 -7.75
N ASN A 38 2.25 4.44 -7.93
CA ASN A 38 2.27 3.81 -9.25
C ASN A 38 0.89 3.83 -9.92
N GLN A 39 -0.17 3.53 -9.17
CA GLN A 39 -1.53 3.56 -9.68
C GLN A 39 -1.96 4.98 -10.06
N ALA A 40 -1.69 5.98 -9.22
CA ALA A 40 -1.98 7.39 -9.53
C ALA A 40 -1.21 7.88 -10.77
N LYS A 41 0.04 7.46 -10.94
CA LYS A 41 0.84 7.76 -12.14
C LYS A 41 0.25 7.11 -13.39
N ALA A 42 -0.18 5.86 -13.31
CA ALA A 42 -0.81 5.15 -14.42
C ALA A 42 -2.14 5.82 -14.82
N GLU A 43 -2.98 6.19 -13.85
CA GLU A 43 -4.23 6.89 -14.09
C GLU A 43 -4.02 8.26 -14.75
N ARG A 44 -3.01 9.03 -14.31
CA ARG A 44 -2.63 10.29 -14.96
C ARG A 44 -2.24 10.08 -16.43
N ARG A 45 -1.36 9.11 -16.71
CA ARG A 45 -0.96 8.77 -18.09
C ARG A 45 -2.15 8.40 -18.95
N GLN A 46 -3.03 7.53 -18.46
CA GLN A 46 -4.24 7.12 -19.19
C GLN A 46 -5.21 8.28 -19.45
N ARG A 47 -5.30 9.24 -18.53
CA ARG A 47 -6.12 10.44 -18.72
C ARG A 47 -5.51 11.36 -19.76
N ASP A 48 -4.21 11.61 -19.67
CA ASP A 48 -3.48 12.48 -20.60
C ASP A 48 -3.51 11.89 -22.02
N GLU A 49 -3.38 10.57 -22.18
CA GLU A 49 -3.58 9.86 -23.46
C GLU A 49 -5.02 9.99 -24.00
N ARG A 50 -6.03 9.97 -23.12
CA ARG A 50 -7.44 10.10 -23.53
C ARG A 50 -7.83 11.52 -23.95
N TYR A 51 -7.23 12.54 -23.36
CA TYR A 51 -7.51 13.96 -23.66
C TYR A 51 -6.53 14.56 -24.68
N GLY A 52 -5.46 13.85 -25.03
CA GLY A 52 -4.50 14.23 -26.07
C GLY A 52 -4.83 13.71 -27.48
N SER A 53 -6.06 13.23 -27.72
CA SER A 53 -6.60 12.75 -29.00
C SER A 53 -7.52 13.78 -29.64
#